data_AF-A0A2E5KJ79-F1
#
_entry.id   AF-A0A2E5KJ79-F1
#
_cell.length_a   1.000
_cell.length_b   1.000
_cell.length_c   1.000
_cell.angle_alpha   90.00
_cell.angle_beta   90.00
_cell.angle_gamma   90.00
#
_symmetry.space_group_name_H-M   'P 1'
#
loop_
_entity.id
_entity.type
_entity.pdbx_description
1 polymer ?
#
loop_
_entity_poly.entity_id
_entity_poly.type
_entity_poly.pdbx_seq_one_letter_code
_entity_poly.pdbx_strand_id
1 'polypeptide(L)'
;MNLFNLDDLKNDYKNVNINVFLRCDLNITENDYSRIDLSIPTILELLELDSVKKLIICTHLGRPKNSFDPELSTKNKIKPYLEEKLRRPIIHLNLNDNNDVEKLIKNVDKSIYLTENIRFSNGETSNGFGLISKIKSFSDVYVNDAFGASHRKHASVYGISNEIKSYAGRLLEKEAEVIDSLGSSKSNTTLILGGAKIKDKVGILMNLVDKVQRILIGGGMVSSFLTKDFPETFSKKIYEDNRDKFFIPIDLVTANELTPESKTEKIDSELFNKDSFIVDIGPKTINEYSRIVNQSEIVIWNGSMGIFEWQSGYLGTKELIKSIMNSKCKTYAGGGSTIESINSFGTKDSFEHISSGGGAFLELLESGSLVGIDNLIKNE
;
A
#
# COMPACT_ATOMS: atom_id res chain seq x y z
N MET A 1 -9.52 -7.53 8.24
CA MET A 1 -9.80 -6.90 9.51
C MET A 1 -11.26 -6.52 9.53
N ASN A 2 -11.99 -6.87 10.58
CA ASN A 2 -13.33 -6.36 10.80
C ASN A 2 -13.22 -4.88 11.22
N LEU A 3 -13.29 -3.93 10.28
CA LEU A 3 -13.11 -2.50 10.54
C LEU A 3 -14.46 -1.79 10.76
N PHE A 4 -14.47 -0.75 11.60
CA PHE A 4 -15.49 0.30 11.53
C PHE A 4 -15.34 1.04 10.21
N ASN A 5 -16.38 1.11 9.39
CA ASN A 5 -16.32 1.65 8.03
C ASN A 5 -17.42 2.68 7.73
N LEU A 6 -17.53 3.12 6.47
CA LEU A 6 -18.52 4.12 6.07
C LEU A 6 -19.96 3.64 6.23
N ASP A 7 -20.23 2.34 6.14
CA ASP A 7 -21.55 1.77 6.37
C ASP A 7 -21.94 1.89 7.86
N ASP A 8 -21.00 1.65 8.76
CA ASP A 8 -21.18 1.89 10.20
C ASP A 8 -21.41 3.38 10.49
N LEU A 9 -20.60 4.27 9.90
CA LEU A 9 -20.74 5.72 10.04
C LEU A 9 -22.15 6.18 9.62
N LYS A 10 -22.62 5.70 8.47
CA LYS A 10 -23.96 6.02 7.96
C LYS A 10 -25.05 5.59 8.94
N ASN A 11 -24.91 4.41 9.55
CA ASN A 11 -25.87 3.92 10.53
C ASN A 11 -25.81 4.73 11.83
N ASP A 12 -24.61 5.02 12.32
CA ASP A 12 -24.38 5.72 13.58
C ASP A 12 -24.89 7.17 13.57
N TYR A 13 -24.89 7.83 12.41
CA TYR A 13 -25.22 9.26 12.28
C TYR A 13 -26.39 9.57 11.35
N LYS A 14 -27.26 8.61 11.03
CA LYS A 14 -28.37 8.77 10.08
C LYS A 14 -29.23 10.03 10.25
N ASN A 15 -29.39 10.51 11.50
CA ASN A 15 -30.22 11.69 11.83
C ASN A 15 -29.46 12.77 12.61
N VAL A 16 -28.13 12.73 12.58
CA VAL A 16 -27.28 13.66 13.33
C VAL A 16 -26.35 14.37 12.36
N ASN A 17 -26.33 15.69 12.41
CA ASN A 17 -25.42 16.48 11.60
C ASN A 17 -24.00 16.37 12.14
N ILE A 18 -23.06 16.04 11.26
CA ILE A 18 -21.64 15.85 11.62
C ILE A 18 -20.71 16.58 10.65
N ASN A 19 -19.55 16.98 11.17
CA ASN A 19 -18.39 17.43 10.43
C ASN A 19 -17.37 16.29 10.38
N VAL A 20 -16.95 15.90 9.18
CA VAL A 20 -16.04 14.78 8.97
C VAL A 20 -14.64 15.30 8.69
N PHE A 21 -13.66 14.88 9.50
CA PHE A 21 -12.25 15.02 9.16
C PHE A 21 -11.80 13.77 8.40
N LEU A 22 -11.56 13.92 7.10
CA LEU A 22 -11.14 12.85 6.20
C LEU A 22 -9.64 12.96 5.93
N ARG A 23 -8.89 11.95 6.34
CA ARG A 23 -7.47 11.83 6.02
C ARG A 23 -7.31 10.99 4.75
N CYS A 24 -6.81 11.60 3.67
CA CYS A 24 -6.51 10.92 2.40
C CYS A 24 -5.00 10.87 2.13
N ASP A 25 -4.59 9.92 1.29
CA ASP A 25 -3.26 9.93 0.68
C ASP A 25 -3.34 10.60 -0.69
N LEU A 26 -3.07 11.91 -0.74
CA LEU A 26 -3.05 12.68 -1.99
C LEU A 26 -1.61 13.07 -2.38
N ASN A 27 -0.61 12.30 -1.95
CA ASN A 27 0.80 12.63 -2.17
C ASN A 27 1.25 12.36 -3.62
N ILE A 28 1.06 13.34 -4.50
CA ILE A 28 1.39 13.24 -5.92
C ILE A 28 2.90 13.28 -6.19
N THR A 29 3.33 12.56 -7.23
CA THR A 29 4.71 12.58 -7.77
C THR A 29 4.63 12.83 -9.28
N GLU A 30 5.36 13.82 -9.80
CA GLU A 30 5.53 14.02 -11.26
C GLU A 30 4.21 14.06 -12.08
N ASN A 31 3.18 14.77 -11.58
CA ASN A 31 1.83 14.84 -12.18
C ASN A 31 1.05 13.51 -12.23
N ASP A 32 1.47 12.48 -11.49
CA ASP A 32 0.66 11.29 -11.25
C ASP A 32 -0.39 11.59 -10.17
N TYR A 33 -1.64 11.69 -10.61
CA TYR A 33 -2.82 11.94 -9.77
C TYR A 33 -3.54 10.66 -9.33
N SER A 34 -3.00 9.48 -9.62
CA SER A 34 -3.64 8.19 -9.32
C SER A 34 -4.02 8.03 -7.84
N ARG A 35 -3.20 8.54 -6.93
CA ARG A 35 -3.50 8.56 -5.49
C ARG A 35 -4.74 9.41 -5.14
N ILE A 36 -4.94 10.52 -5.85
CA ILE A 36 -6.15 11.33 -5.70
C ILE A 36 -7.36 10.54 -6.19
N ASP A 37 -7.27 9.96 -7.39
CA ASP A 37 -8.36 9.18 -7.98
C ASP A 37 -8.80 8.03 -7.07
N LEU A 38 -7.86 7.36 -6.39
CA LEU A 38 -8.16 6.30 -5.42
C LEU A 38 -8.96 6.77 -4.19
N SER A 39 -8.85 8.05 -3.80
CA SER A 39 -9.61 8.62 -2.67
C SER A 39 -10.98 9.18 -3.08
N ILE A 40 -11.24 9.37 -4.38
CA ILE A 40 -12.50 9.95 -4.89
C ILE A 40 -13.73 9.15 -4.45
N PRO A 41 -13.76 7.80 -4.49
CA PRO A 41 -14.93 7.03 -4.05
C PRO A 41 -15.37 7.36 -2.63
N THR A 42 -14.43 7.36 -1.67
CA THR A 42 -14.67 7.74 -0.26
C THR A 42 -15.22 9.16 -0.14
N ILE A 43 -14.61 10.11 -0.88
CA ILE A 43 -15.02 11.51 -0.85
C ILE A 43 -16.46 11.67 -1.37
N LEU A 44 -16.79 11.06 -2.51
CA LEU A 44 -18.13 11.14 -3.10
C LEU A 44 -19.18 10.53 -2.17
N GLU A 45 -18.91 9.35 -1.61
CA GLU A 45 -19.83 8.67 -0.70
C GLU A 45 -20.13 9.53 0.54
N LEU A 46 -19.10 10.13 1.16
CA LEU A 46 -19.27 11.04 2.29
C LEU A 46 -20.09 12.29 1.93
N LEU A 47 -19.92 12.84 0.72
CA LEU A 47 -20.68 14.00 0.26
C LEU A 47 -22.16 13.70 0.01
N GLU A 48 -22.49 12.46 -0.34
CA GLU A 48 -23.85 11.98 -0.56
C GLU A 48 -24.62 11.74 0.75
N LEU A 49 -23.94 11.55 1.89
CA LEU A 49 -24.59 11.38 3.18
C LEU A 49 -25.23 12.68 3.68
N ASP A 50 -26.55 12.71 3.86
CA ASP A 50 -27.29 13.88 4.36
C ASP A 50 -26.78 14.43 5.70
N SER A 51 -26.30 13.54 6.58
CA SER A 51 -25.72 13.85 7.88
C SER A 51 -24.42 14.65 7.79
N VAL A 52 -23.64 14.50 6.70
CA VAL A 52 -22.37 15.20 6.54
C VAL A 52 -22.63 16.64 6.12
N LYS A 53 -22.39 17.57 7.05
CA LYS A 53 -22.54 19.01 6.82
C LYS A 53 -21.27 19.65 6.29
N LYS A 54 -20.12 19.18 6.74
CA LYS A 54 -18.82 19.69 6.30
C LYS A 54 -17.86 18.51 6.14
N LEU A 55 -17.13 18.50 5.02
CA LEU A 55 -16.08 17.52 4.77
C LEU A 55 -14.74 18.26 4.75
N ILE A 56 -13.86 17.92 5.69
CA ILE A 56 -12.52 18.49 5.82
C ILE A 56 -11.50 17.45 5.35
N ILE A 57 -11.02 17.62 4.13
CA ILE A 57 -10.05 16.73 3.50
C ILE A 57 -8.63 17.16 3.91
N CYS A 58 -7.86 16.22 4.45
CA CYS A 58 -6.49 16.43 4.90
C CYS A 58 -5.53 15.48 4.20
N THR A 59 -4.43 16.03 3.67
CA THR A 59 -3.35 15.26 3.03
C THR A 59 -1.97 15.80 3.44
N HIS A 60 -0.93 15.05 3.11
CA HIS A 60 0.45 15.54 3.13
C HIS A 60 1.02 15.53 1.71
N LEU A 61 1.96 16.44 1.44
CA LEU A 61 2.75 16.44 0.21
C LEU A 61 4.24 16.47 0.54
N GLY A 62 5.00 15.55 -0.05
CA GLY A 62 6.45 15.48 0.11
C GLY A 62 6.91 15.43 1.57
N ARG A 63 8.16 15.82 1.82
CA ARG A 63 8.77 15.87 3.15
C ARG A 63 9.33 17.27 3.38
N PRO A 64 8.51 18.23 3.85
CA PRO A 64 8.98 19.59 4.07
C PRO A 64 10.05 19.60 5.15
N LYS A 65 11.11 20.39 4.93
CA LYS A 65 12.32 20.30 5.77
C LYS A 65 12.27 21.09 7.05
N ASN A 66 11.44 22.15 7.18
CA ASN A 66 11.16 22.90 8.43
C ASN A 66 10.28 24.17 8.24
N SER A 67 9.75 24.43 7.05
CA SER A 67 8.94 25.63 6.77
C SER A 67 7.92 25.39 5.66
N PHE A 68 7.02 26.36 5.48
CA PHE A 68 6.16 26.41 4.29
C PHE A 68 7.00 26.32 3.01
N ASP A 69 6.56 25.48 2.09
CA ASP A 69 7.15 25.30 0.77
C ASP A 69 6.03 25.44 -0.27
N PRO A 70 6.05 26.49 -1.12
CA PRO A 70 5.04 26.70 -2.15
C PRO A 70 4.85 25.50 -3.09
N GLU A 71 5.92 24.73 -3.36
CA GLU A 71 5.87 23.56 -4.24
C GLU A 71 5.18 22.35 -3.58
N LEU A 72 5.13 22.33 -2.25
CA LEU A 72 4.44 21.31 -1.46
C LEU A 72 3.10 21.82 -0.91
N SER A 73 2.58 22.93 -1.44
CA SER A 73 1.25 23.44 -1.09
C SER A 73 0.15 22.67 -1.82
N THR A 74 -0.82 22.21 -1.05
CA THR A 74 -2.05 21.55 -1.55
C THR A 74 -2.93 22.50 -2.35
N LYS A 75 -2.83 23.82 -2.12
CA LYS A 75 -3.65 24.84 -2.77
C LYS A 75 -3.50 24.84 -4.28
N ASN A 76 -2.27 24.62 -4.76
CA ASN A 76 -1.97 24.68 -6.19
C ASN A 76 -1.82 23.29 -6.81
N LYS A 77 -1.34 22.30 -6.04
CA LYS A 77 -1.03 20.97 -6.56
C LYS A 77 -2.21 20.00 -6.52
N ILE A 78 -3.11 20.14 -5.54
CA ILE A 78 -4.17 19.16 -5.26
C ILE A 78 -5.54 19.74 -5.51
N LYS A 79 -5.79 20.95 -5.00
CA LYS A 79 -7.10 21.60 -5.08
C LYS A 79 -7.67 21.66 -6.51
N PRO A 80 -6.94 22.10 -7.55
CA PRO A 80 -7.54 22.27 -8.88
C PRO A 80 -8.04 20.94 -9.46
N TYR A 81 -7.24 19.87 -9.33
CA TYR A 81 -7.60 18.55 -9.80
C TYR A 81 -8.77 17.96 -9.01
N LEU A 82 -8.77 18.17 -7.68
CA LEU A 82 -9.85 17.69 -6.83
C LEU A 82 -11.18 18.42 -7.12
N GLU A 83 -11.15 19.73 -7.37
CA GLU A 83 -12.33 20.49 -7.80
C GLU A 83 -12.87 20.02 -9.15
N GLU A 84 -11.99 19.72 -10.10
CA GLU A 84 -12.35 19.16 -11.41
C GLU A 84 -13.09 17.82 -11.25
N LYS A 85 -12.52 16.89 -10.46
CA LYS A 85 -13.09 15.56 -10.22
C LYS A 85 -14.42 15.61 -9.48
N LEU A 86 -14.51 16.44 -8.44
CA LEU A 86 -15.72 16.56 -7.63
C LEU A 86 -16.79 17.45 -8.27
N ARG A 87 -16.42 18.25 -9.29
CA ARG A 87 -17.27 19.28 -9.91
C ARG A 87 -17.89 20.22 -8.86
N ARG A 88 -17.13 20.54 -7.82
CA ARG A 88 -17.54 21.35 -6.67
C ARG A 88 -16.40 22.26 -6.22
N PRO A 89 -16.70 23.50 -5.77
CA PRO A 89 -15.68 24.38 -5.23
C PRO A 89 -15.18 23.85 -3.89
N ILE A 90 -13.87 24.03 -3.64
CA ILE A 90 -13.21 23.63 -2.40
C ILE A 90 -12.64 24.87 -1.72
N ILE A 91 -12.87 24.98 -0.41
CA ILE A 91 -12.31 26.05 0.41
C ILE A 91 -10.95 25.57 0.95
N HIS A 92 -9.88 26.28 0.61
CA HIS A 92 -8.55 25.97 1.14
C HIS A 92 -8.39 26.50 2.58
N LEU A 93 -7.86 25.67 3.49
CA LEU A 93 -7.78 25.97 4.92
C LEU A 93 -6.34 25.79 5.43
N ASN A 94 -5.69 26.84 5.90
CA ASN A 94 -4.39 26.71 6.56
C ASN A 94 -4.56 26.56 8.08
N LEU A 95 -4.23 25.38 8.62
CA LEU A 95 -4.31 25.10 10.05
C LEU A 95 -3.23 25.83 10.88
N ASN A 96 -2.22 26.43 10.25
CA ASN A 96 -1.22 27.22 10.97
C ASN A 96 -1.63 28.69 11.17
N ASP A 97 -2.70 29.14 10.51
CA ASP A 97 -3.17 30.49 10.71
C ASP A 97 -3.77 30.62 12.12
N ASN A 98 -3.37 31.67 12.84
CA ASN A 98 -3.81 31.98 14.22
C ASN A 98 -5.29 32.40 14.32
N ASN A 99 -6.01 32.39 13.21
CA ASN A 99 -7.45 32.57 13.23
C ASN A 99 -8.10 31.33 13.85
N ASP A 100 -9.15 31.56 14.63
CA ASP A 100 -10.05 30.50 15.10
C ASP A 100 -10.49 29.67 13.89
N VAL A 101 -9.97 28.46 13.74
CA VAL A 101 -10.33 27.58 12.62
C VAL A 101 -11.83 27.28 12.65
N GLU A 102 -12.44 27.29 13.84
CA GLU A 102 -13.90 27.27 14.03
C GLU A 102 -14.62 28.43 13.33
N LYS A 103 -14.03 29.63 13.31
CA LYS A 103 -14.59 30.79 12.58
C LYS A 103 -14.34 30.70 11.07
N LEU A 104 -13.26 30.03 10.64
CA LEU A 104 -12.93 29.83 9.23
C LEU A 104 -13.81 28.75 8.58
N ILE A 105 -14.22 27.75 9.35
CA ILE A 105 -15.18 26.74 8.93
C ILE A 105 -16.59 27.33 9.05
N LYS A 106 -16.88 28.31 8.17
CA LYS A 106 -18.18 29.01 8.09
C LYS A 106 -19.37 28.05 8.12
N ASN A 107 -20.51 28.51 8.62
CA ASN A 107 -21.79 27.78 8.57
C ASN A 107 -22.39 27.78 7.17
N VAL A 108 -21.65 27.24 6.21
CA VAL A 108 -22.15 26.93 4.87
C VAL A 108 -22.34 25.43 4.81
N ASP A 109 -23.60 25.01 4.81
CA ASP A 109 -23.97 23.61 4.69
C ASP A 109 -23.38 22.99 3.41
N LYS A 110 -22.94 21.72 3.53
CA LYS A 110 -22.36 20.92 2.45
C LYS A 110 -21.06 21.49 1.86
N SER A 111 -20.29 22.21 2.68
CA SER A 111 -18.97 22.74 2.27
C SER A 111 -17.88 21.68 2.27
N ILE A 112 -16.97 21.81 1.31
CA ILE A 112 -15.76 20.99 1.18
C ILE A 112 -14.55 21.88 1.51
N TYR A 113 -13.75 21.43 2.47
CA TYR A 113 -12.50 22.06 2.83
C TYR A 113 -11.33 21.16 2.45
N LEU A 114 -10.24 21.75 1.98
CA LEU A 114 -8.95 21.08 1.81
C LEU A 114 -7.94 21.79 2.70
N THR A 115 -7.40 21.06 3.69
CA THR A 115 -6.36 21.63 4.54
C THR A 115 -5.11 21.88 3.71
N GLU A 116 -4.32 22.88 4.12
CA GLU A 116 -2.93 22.96 3.72
C GLU A 116 -2.19 21.67 4.13
N ASN A 117 -1.07 21.40 3.46
CA ASN A 117 -0.20 20.26 3.72
C ASN A 117 0.02 20.10 5.23
N ILE A 118 -0.51 19.01 5.80
CA ILE A 118 -0.52 18.80 7.24
C ILE A 118 0.88 18.74 7.84
N ARG A 119 1.90 18.39 7.04
CA ARG A 119 3.31 18.39 7.47
C ARG A 119 3.89 19.79 7.64
N PHE A 120 3.20 20.85 7.22
CA PHE A 120 3.55 22.21 7.62
C PHE A 120 3.10 22.52 9.05
N SER A 121 2.17 21.73 9.62
CA SER A 121 1.70 21.95 10.99
C SER A 121 2.62 21.32 12.02
N ASN A 122 3.06 22.15 12.96
CA ASN A 122 3.84 21.69 14.11
C ASN A 122 3.03 20.64 14.88
N GLY A 123 3.67 19.50 15.16
CA GLY A 123 3.03 18.38 15.86
C GLY A 123 2.57 17.24 14.95
N GLU A 124 2.52 17.39 13.62
CA GLU A 124 2.07 16.30 12.74
C GLU A 124 2.93 15.04 12.88
N THR A 125 4.25 15.16 12.71
CA THR A 125 5.17 14.01 12.74
C THR A 125 5.51 13.55 14.16
N SER A 126 5.34 14.42 15.16
CA SER A 126 5.62 14.13 16.57
C SER A 126 4.37 13.75 17.38
N ASN A 127 3.22 13.56 16.73
CA ASN A 127 1.95 13.26 17.39
C ASN A 127 1.54 14.30 18.45
N GLY A 128 1.74 15.58 18.14
CA GLY A 128 1.60 16.68 19.09
C GLY A 128 0.15 16.94 19.49
N PHE A 129 -0.12 16.93 20.80
CA PHE A 129 -1.44 17.17 21.40
C PHE A 129 -2.13 18.46 20.92
N GLY A 130 -1.36 19.53 20.70
CA GLY A 130 -1.91 20.82 20.23
C GLY A 130 -2.58 20.72 18.85
N LEU A 131 -1.96 20.00 17.91
CA LEU A 131 -2.55 19.79 16.58
C LEU A 131 -3.75 18.84 16.65
N ILE A 132 -3.66 17.77 17.46
CA ILE A 132 -4.76 16.83 17.65
C ILE A 132 -5.99 17.53 18.24
N SER A 133 -5.79 18.33 19.30
CA SER A 133 -6.85 19.12 19.94
C SER A 133 -7.48 20.12 18.97
N LYS A 134 -6.64 20.74 18.12
CA LYS A 134 -7.12 21.65 17.08
C LYS A 134 -7.98 20.92 16.06
N ILE A 135 -7.56 19.75 15.56
CA ILE A 135 -8.38 18.94 14.62
C ILE A 135 -9.71 18.54 15.27
N LYS A 136 -9.66 18.08 16.52
CA LYS A 136 -10.83 17.67 17.30
C LYS A 136 -11.85 18.80 17.47
N SER A 137 -11.42 20.05 17.62
CA SER A 137 -12.33 21.17 17.92
C SER A 137 -13.32 21.48 16.78
N PHE A 138 -13.04 21.04 15.55
CA PHE A 138 -13.91 21.26 14.40
C PHE A 138 -14.37 19.97 13.70
N SER A 139 -14.13 18.81 14.30
CA SER A 139 -14.52 17.52 13.72
C SER A 139 -15.28 16.66 14.73
N ASP A 140 -16.41 16.12 14.29
CA ASP A 140 -17.24 15.21 15.09
C ASP A 140 -16.80 13.75 14.88
N VAL A 141 -16.30 13.44 13.68
CA VAL A 141 -15.92 12.09 13.24
C VAL A 141 -14.63 12.12 12.44
N TYR A 142 -13.79 11.10 12.64
CA TYR A 142 -12.60 10.84 11.85
C TYR A 142 -12.86 9.73 10.81
N VAL A 143 -12.43 9.97 9.57
CA VAL A 143 -12.34 8.92 8.54
C VAL A 143 -10.89 8.82 8.07
N ASN A 144 -10.29 7.63 8.19
CA ASN A 144 -8.97 7.34 7.66
C ASN A 144 -9.10 6.63 6.31
N ASP A 145 -8.65 7.28 5.25
CA ASP A 145 -8.54 6.73 3.90
C ASP A 145 -7.10 6.80 3.38
N ALA A 146 -6.12 7.08 4.26
CA ALA A 146 -4.71 7.22 3.92
C ALA A 146 -3.91 6.01 4.36
N PHE A 147 -4.14 4.86 3.70
CA PHE A 147 -3.43 3.62 4.01
C PHE A 147 -1.89 3.79 4.00
N GLY A 148 -1.35 4.47 2.99
CA GLY A 148 0.09 4.73 2.87
C GLY A 148 0.71 5.52 4.05
N ALA A 149 -0.09 6.27 4.81
CA ALA A 149 0.35 6.98 6.00
C ALA A 149 0.08 6.22 7.32
N SER A 150 -0.67 5.11 7.26
CA SER A 150 -1.21 4.43 8.44
C SER A 150 -0.18 3.62 9.24
N HIS A 151 1.02 3.41 8.69
CA HIS A 151 2.16 2.84 9.42
C HIS A 151 2.84 3.83 10.39
N ARG A 152 2.37 5.08 10.47
CA ARG A 152 3.01 6.14 11.27
C ARG A 152 2.13 6.63 12.38
N LYS A 153 2.73 6.86 13.54
CA LYS A 153 2.11 7.52 14.70
C LYS A 153 2.04 9.04 14.53
N HIS A 154 1.45 9.51 13.44
CA HIS A 154 1.25 10.94 13.20
C HIS A 154 -0.04 11.47 13.83
N ALA A 155 -0.11 12.77 14.09
CA ALA A 155 -1.29 13.42 14.67
C ALA A 155 -2.55 13.23 13.82
N SER A 156 -2.48 13.43 12.50
CA SER A 156 -3.62 13.32 11.58
C SER A 156 -4.03 11.88 11.21
N VAL A 157 -3.35 10.89 11.78
CA VAL A 157 -3.57 9.46 11.50
C VAL A 157 -3.85 8.73 12.80
N TYR A 158 -2.81 8.51 13.60
CA TYR A 158 -2.88 7.82 14.87
C TYR A 158 -3.48 8.71 15.96
N GLY A 159 -2.96 9.93 16.14
CA GLY A 159 -3.34 10.82 17.25
C GLY A 159 -4.84 11.09 17.30
N ILE A 160 -5.40 11.58 16.20
CA ILE A 160 -6.83 11.92 16.11
C ILE A 160 -7.73 10.69 16.29
N SER A 161 -7.31 9.51 15.82
CA SER A 161 -8.11 8.29 15.95
C SER A 161 -8.32 7.83 17.40
N ASN A 162 -7.47 8.28 18.33
CA ASN A 162 -7.62 8.01 19.76
C ASN A 162 -8.61 8.97 20.46
N GLU A 163 -8.95 10.09 19.81
CA GLU A 163 -9.65 11.20 20.45
C GLU A 163 -11.12 11.33 20.02
N ILE A 164 -11.47 10.83 18.84
CA ILE A 164 -12.81 10.86 18.27
C ILE A 164 -13.13 9.53 17.57
N LYS A 165 -14.43 9.25 17.40
CA LYS A 165 -14.88 8.01 16.75
C LYS A 165 -14.37 7.97 15.31
N SER A 166 -13.83 6.81 14.94
CA SER A 166 -13.00 6.63 13.75
C SER A 166 -13.55 5.55 12.84
N TYR A 167 -13.50 5.78 11.53
CA TYR A 167 -13.96 4.84 10.51
C TYR A 167 -12.93 4.74 9.38
N ALA A 168 -12.91 3.60 8.71
CA ALA A 168 -12.14 3.36 7.50
C ALA A 168 -12.88 3.94 6.30
N GLY A 169 -12.15 4.65 5.44
CA GLY A 169 -12.59 4.93 4.08
C GLY A 169 -12.41 3.71 3.17
N ARG A 170 -12.96 3.78 1.95
CA ARG A 170 -13.04 2.63 1.03
C ARG A 170 -11.67 2.20 0.51
N LEU A 171 -10.71 3.12 0.34
CA LEU A 171 -9.34 2.76 -0.04
C LEU A 171 -8.65 1.97 1.08
N LEU A 172 -8.81 2.43 2.33
CA LEU A 172 -8.22 1.73 3.48
C LEU A 172 -8.85 0.34 3.67
N GLU A 173 -10.18 0.22 3.54
CA GLU A 173 -10.85 -1.08 3.58
C GLU A 173 -10.28 -2.05 2.54
N LYS A 174 -10.17 -1.61 1.29
CA LYS A 174 -9.63 -2.43 0.20
C LYS A 174 -8.18 -2.87 0.44
N GLU A 175 -7.37 -2.00 1.05
CA GLU A 175 -6.00 -2.34 1.46
C GLU A 175 -5.98 -3.36 2.61
N ALA A 176 -6.95 -3.33 3.52
CA ALA A 176 -7.06 -4.26 4.65
C ALA A 176 -7.64 -5.64 4.27
N GLU A 177 -8.43 -5.72 3.19
CA GLU A 177 -9.02 -6.98 2.68
C GLU A 177 -7.97 -8.05 2.37
N VAL A 178 -6.73 -7.66 2.04
CA VAL A 178 -5.64 -8.63 1.80
C VAL A 178 -5.42 -9.53 3.02
N ILE A 179 -5.52 -8.97 4.24
CA ILE A 179 -5.34 -9.73 5.49
C ILE A 179 -6.56 -10.61 5.78
N ASP A 180 -7.77 -10.17 5.43
CA ASP A 180 -8.97 -11.03 5.52
C ASP A 180 -8.90 -12.21 4.58
N SER A 181 -8.43 -11.98 3.36
CA SER A 181 -8.30 -13.01 2.34
C SER A 181 -7.39 -14.16 2.78
N LEU A 182 -6.41 -13.86 3.64
CA LEU A 182 -5.46 -14.80 4.23
C LEU A 182 -6.03 -15.62 5.41
N GLY A 183 -7.13 -15.18 6.03
CA GLY A 183 -7.69 -15.83 7.23
C GLY A 183 -8.50 -17.10 6.96
N SER A 184 -8.88 -17.36 5.71
CA SER A 184 -9.65 -18.55 5.35
C SER A 184 -8.73 -19.75 5.09
N SER A 185 -8.65 -20.70 6.03
CA SER A 185 -7.76 -21.89 6.01
C SER A 185 -7.95 -22.86 4.83
N LYS A 186 -8.83 -22.54 3.87
CA LYS A 186 -9.19 -23.37 2.72
C LYS A 186 -8.83 -22.77 1.37
N SER A 187 -8.42 -21.50 1.29
CA SER A 187 -8.10 -20.89 0.00
C SER A 187 -6.74 -21.38 -0.51
N ASN A 188 -6.63 -21.62 -1.81
CA ASN A 188 -5.33 -21.96 -2.43
C ASN A 188 -4.52 -20.68 -2.66
N THR A 189 -3.90 -20.18 -1.60
CA THR A 189 -3.19 -18.89 -1.58
C THR A 189 -1.72 -19.07 -1.93
N THR A 190 -1.26 -18.28 -2.91
CA THR A 190 0.13 -18.22 -3.34
C THR A 190 0.73 -16.86 -2.99
N LEU A 191 1.81 -16.87 -2.21
CA LEU A 191 2.67 -15.72 -1.98
C LEU A 191 3.79 -15.72 -3.02
N ILE A 192 4.00 -14.60 -3.69
CA ILE A 192 5.07 -14.41 -4.66
C ILE A 192 6.01 -13.34 -4.12
N LEU A 193 7.25 -13.74 -3.86
CA LEU A 193 8.29 -12.85 -3.38
C LEU A 193 9.40 -12.77 -4.42
N GLY A 194 9.75 -11.55 -4.78
CA GLY A 194 10.89 -11.21 -5.64
C GLY A 194 11.81 -10.16 -5.02
N GLY A 195 12.66 -9.59 -5.86
CA GLY A 195 13.61 -8.55 -5.48
C GLY A 195 14.99 -9.06 -5.08
N ALA A 196 15.84 -8.14 -4.60
CA ALA A 196 17.28 -8.37 -4.51
C ALA A 196 17.72 -9.16 -3.26
N LYS A 197 17.05 -9.01 -2.11
CA LYS A 197 17.54 -9.50 -0.82
C LYS A 197 16.45 -10.18 0.00
N ILE A 198 16.72 -11.40 0.47
CA ILE A 198 15.80 -12.15 1.34
C ILE A 198 15.57 -11.46 2.69
N LYS A 199 16.58 -10.72 3.19
CA LYS A 199 16.50 -10.00 4.47
C LYS A 199 15.30 -9.06 4.53
N ASP A 200 14.95 -8.43 3.41
CA ASP A 200 13.84 -7.47 3.30
C ASP A 200 12.47 -8.18 3.17
N LYS A 201 12.44 -9.51 3.23
CA LYS A 201 11.25 -10.37 3.12
C LYS A 201 11.04 -11.27 4.34
N VAL A 202 11.99 -11.30 5.28
CA VAL A 202 11.92 -12.17 6.46
C VAL A 202 10.68 -11.87 7.31
N GLY A 203 10.37 -10.59 7.54
CA GLY A 203 9.19 -10.20 8.32
C GLY A 203 7.89 -10.70 7.67
N ILE A 204 7.77 -10.55 6.35
CA ILE A 204 6.60 -10.99 5.58
C ILE A 204 6.44 -12.50 5.72
N LEU A 205 7.54 -13.24 5.55
CA LEU A 205 7.54 -14.69 5.67
C LEU A 205 7.21 -15.16 7.09
N MET A 206 7.69 -14.47 8.12
CA MET A 206 7.36 -14.78 9.52
C MET A 206 5.85 -14.70 9.80
N ASN A 207 5.16 -13.73 9.18
CA ASN A 207 3.73 -13.54 9.40
C ASN A 207 2.83 -14.38 8.48
N LEU A 208 3.31 -14.69 7.27
CA LEU A 208 2.47 -15.28 6.23
C LEU A 208 2.72 -16.77 5.97
N VAL A 209 3.85 -17.36 6.39
CA VAL A 209 4.19 -18.76 6.07
C VAL A 209 3.11 -19.76 6.48
N ASP A 210 2.42 -19.52 7.60
CA ASP A 210 1.34 -20.38 8.10
C ASP A 210 -0.02 -20.09 7.46
N LYS A 211 -0.14 -18.97 6.73
CA LYS A 211 -1.38 -18.49 6.10
C LYS A 211 -1.44 -18.79 4.60
N VAL A 212 -0.32 -19.19 3.99
CA VAL A 212 -0.21 -19.45 2.55
C VAL A 212 0.18 -20.90 2.27
N GLN A 213 -0.28 -21.42 1.13
CA GLN A 213 -0.05 -22.81 0.72
C GLN A 213 1.20 -22.92 -0.15
N ARG A 214 1.57 -21.84 -0.86
CA ARG A 214 2.70 -21.81 -1.79
C ARG A 214 3.44 -20.49 -1.70
N ILE A 215 4.75 -20.55 -1.80
CA ILE A 215 5.65 -19.40 -1.77
C ILE A 215 6.56 -19.50 -2.98
N LEU A 216 6.34 -18.65 -3.98
CA LEU A 216 7.18 -18.56 -5.17
C LEU A 216 8.30 -17.55 -4.91
N ILE A 217 9.56 -17.99 -5.07
CA ILE A 217 10.74 -17.14 -4.88
C ILE A 217 11.30 -16.72 -6.24
N GLY A 218 11.62 -15.45 -6.41
CA GLY A 218 12.30 -14.92 -7.59
C GLY A 218 13.30 -13.82 -7.27
N GLY A 219 13.88 -13.22 -8.29
CA GLY A 219 14.86 -12.13 -8.16
C GLY A 219 16.21 -12.58 -7.61
N GLY A 220 17.06 -11.59 -7.28
CA GLY A 220 18.42 -11.84 -6.78
C GLY A 220 18.46 -12.63 -5.46
N MET A 221 17.39 -12.60 -4.67
CA MET A 221 17.34 -13.32 -3.39
C MET A 221 17.29 -14.84 -3.53
N VAL A 222 17.06 -15.37 -4.73
CA VAL A 222 17.17 -16.81 -5.03
C VAL A 222 18.56 -17.33 -4.65
N SER A 223 19.60 -16.50 -4.81
CA SER A 223 20.98 -16.83 -4.44
C SER A 223 21.09 -17.33 -2.99
N SER A 224 20.43 -16.67 -2.03
CA SER A 224 20.40 -17.09 -0.62
C SER A 224 19.84 -18.49 -0.41
N PHE A 225 18.88 -18.94 -1.22
CA PHE A 225 18.33 -20.29 -1.12
C PHE A 225 19.27 -21.34 -1.71
N LEU A 226 19.93 -21.02 -2.82
CA LEU A 226 20.87 -21.92 -3.50
C LEU A 226 22.18 -22.08 -2.72
N THR A 227 22.70 -21.00 -2.15
CA THR A 227 23.93 -21.00 -1.35
C THR A 227 23.71 -21.31 0.13
N LYS A 228 22.43 -21.37 0.57
CA LYS A 228 22.01 -21.46 1.97
C LYS A 228 22.52 -20.29 2.83
N ASP A 229 22.73 -19.13 2.21
CA ASP A 229 23.13 -17.89 2.85
C ASP A 229 21.91 -17.03 3.21
N PHE A 230 21.21 -17.43 4.27
CA PHE A 230 20.14 -16.65 4.89
C PHE A 230 20.34 -16.59 6.41
N PRO A 231 19.69 -15.64 7.11
CA PRO A 231 19.79 -15.53 8.57
C PRO A 231 19.43 -16.87 9.25
N GLU A 232 20.21 -17.29 10.25
CA GLU A 232 19.97 -18.56 10.97
C GLU A 232 18.55 -18.64 11.57
N THR A 233 18.04 -17.50 12.02
CA THR A 233 16.67 -17.35 12.53
C THR A 233 15.61 -17.64 11.47
N PHE A 234 15.86 -17.27 10.20
CA PHE A 234 14.98 -17.57 9.08
C PHE A 234 15.01 -19.07 8.75
N SER A 235 16.21 -19.66 8.66
CA SER A 235 16.40 -21.09 8.38
C SER A 235 15.57 -21.95 9.33
N LYS A 236 15.84 -21.80 10.63
CA LYS A 236 15.34 -22.69 11.68
C LYS A 236 13.86 -22.49 12.00
N LYS A 237 13.33 -21.27 11.81
CA LYS A 237 11.94 -20.96 12.20
C LYS A 237 10.94 -21.00 11.06
N ILE A 238 11.40 -20.92 9.81
CA ILE A 238 10.51 -20.74 8.67
C ILE A 238 10.81 -21.78 7.60
N TYR A 239 12.02 -21.73 7.04
CA TYR A 239 12.30 -22.46 5.82
C TYR A 239 12.34 -23.98 6.04
N GLU A 240 13.03 -24.46 7.08
CA GLU A 240 13.20 -25.90 7.32
C GLU A 240 11.89 -26.62 7.59
N ASP A 241 10.99 -26.00 8.33
CA ASP A 241 9.69 -26.58 8.70
C ASP A 241 8.64 -26.48 7.58
N ASN A 242 8.88 -25.67 6.55
CA ASN A 242 7.91 -25.38 5.49
C ASN A 242 8.47 -25.59 4.07
N ARG A 243 9.55 -26.37 3.91
CA ARG A 243 10.25 -26.51 2.60
C ARG A 243 9.32 -26.90 1.45
N ASP A 244 8.28 -27.68 1.74
CA ASP A 244 7.27 -28.13 0.79
C ASP A 244 6.42 -26.98 0.21
N LYS A 245 6.33 -25.85 0.92
CA LYS A 245 5.65 -24.63 0.45
C LYS A 245 6.53 -23.77 -0.45
N PHE A 246 7.86 -23.86 -0.35
CA PHE A 246 8.78 -22.99 -1.08
C PHE A 246 9.12 -23.55 -2.45
N PHE A 247 8.74 -22.81 -3.49
CA PHE A 247 9.13 -23.06 -4.87
C PHE A 247 10.32 -22.17 -5.18
N ILE A 248 11.49 -22.81 -5.28
CA ILE A 248 12.75 -22.16 -5.67
C ILE A 248 12.93 -22.38 -7.18
N PRO A 249 13.38 -21.37 -7.96
CA PRO A 249 13.60 -21.53 -9.39
C PRO A 249 14.46 -22.74 -9.71
N ILE A 250 14.08 -23.49 -10.74
CA ILE A 250 14.80 -24.68 -11.22
C ILE A 250 15.81 -24.34 -12.34
N ASP A 251 15.64 -23.17 -12.96
CA ASP A 251 16.56 -22.59 -13.92
C ASP A 251 16.60 -21.07 -13.79
N LEU A 252 17.71 -20.47 -14.21
CA LEU A 252 18.02 -19.07 -14.02
C LEU A 252 18.60 -18.45 -15.29
N VAL A 253 18.49 -17.13 -15.38
CA VAL A 253 19.30 -16.29 -16.26
C VAL A 253 20.37 -15.63 -15.40
N THR A 254 21.65 -15.88 -15.69
CA THR A 254 22.78 -15.36 -14.89
C THR A 254 23.73 -14.52 -15.73
N ALA A 255 24.51 -13.69 -15.05
CA ALA A 255 25.60 -12.89 -15.62
C ALA A 255 26.82 -12.87 -14.69
N ASN A 256 28.02 -12.66 -15.24
CA ASN A 256 29.25 -12.53 -14.44
C ASN A 256 29.44 -11.13 -13.86
N GLU A 257 28.81 -10.12 -14.47
CA GLU A 257 28.84 -8.74 -14.02
C GLU A 257 27.41 -8.23 -13.86
N LEU A 258 27.18 -7.32 -12.90
CA LEU A 258 25.88 -6.72 -12.66
C LEU A 258 25.74 -5.43 -13.46
N THR A 259 25.71 -5.54 -14.78
CA THR A 259 25.49 -4.42 -15.72
C THR A 259 24.45 -4.75 -16.79
N PRO A 260 23.71 -3.75 -17.33
CA PRO A 260 22.72 -3.98 -18.39
C PRO A 260 23.30 -4.65 -19.66
N GLU A 261 24.57 -4.40 -19.97
CA GLU A 261 25.27 -4.90 -21.16
C GLU A 261 25.90 -6.29 -20.97
N SER A 262 25.82 -6.84 -19.76
CA SER A 262 26.44 -8.12 -19.44
C SER A 262 25.87 -9.26 -20.29
N LYS A 263 26.77 -10.10 -20.80
CA LYS A 263 26.39 -11.36 -21.46
C LYS A 263 25.72 -12.27 -20.44
N THR A 264 24.53 -12.73 -20.78
CA THR A 264 23.77 -13.66 -19.95
C THR A 264 23.85 -15.09 -20.47
N GLU A 265 23.71 -16.02 -19.55
CA GLU A 265 23.56 -17.44 -19.83
C GLU A 265 22.32 -17.98 -19.11
N LYS A 266 21.75 -19.06 -19.65
CA LYS A 266 20.66 -19.80 -19.02
C LYS A 266 21.24 -21.06 -18.43
N ILE A 267 21.04 -21.27 -17.14
CA ILE A 267 21.59 -22.41 -16.42
C ILE A 267 20.50 -23.09 -15.60
N ASP A 268 20.66 -24.39 -15.35
CA ASP A 268 19.89 -25.05 -14.29
C ASP A 268 20.40 -24.54 -12.93
N SER A 269 19.50 -24.33 -11.96
CA SER A 269 19.83 -23.71 -10.68
C SER A 269 20.87 -24.48 -9.87
N GLU A 270 20.98 -25.79 -10.07
CA GLU A 270 21.99 -26.65 -9.44
C GLU A 270 23.42 -26.29 -9.86
N LEU A 271 23.58 -25.63 -11.02
CA LEU A 271 24.87 -25.19 -11.56
C LEU A 271 25.22 -23.75 -11.15
N PHE A 272 24.41 -23.10 -10.31
CA PHE A 272 24.61 -21.71 -9.92
C PHE A 272 25.95 -21.51 -9.20
N ASN A 273 26.77 -20.61 -9.74
CA ASN A 273 27.99 -20.15 -9.09
C ASN A 273 27.69 -18.92 -8.23
N LYS A 274 28.10 -18.94 -6.96
CA LYS A 274 27.93 -17.83 -6.00
C LYS A 274 28.61 -16.52 -6.41
N ASP A 275 29.60 -16.57 -7.30
CA ASP A 275 30.30 -15.39 -7.81
C ASP A 275 29.55 -14.75 -9.01
N SER A 276 28.51 -15.41 -9.53
CA SER A 276 27.64 -14.91 -10.60
C SER A 276 26.41 -14.21 -10.03
N PHE A 277 25.83 -13.31 -10.83
CA PHE A 277 24.60 -12.60 -10.51
C PHE A 277 23.39 -13.25 -11.18
N ILE A 278 22.28 -13.35 -10.43
CA ILE A 278 20.98 -13.76 -10.98
C ILE A 278 20.30 -12.53 -11.57
N VAL A 279 20.03 -12.58 -12.87
CA VAL A 279 19.40 -11.51 -13.64
C VAL A 279 17.90 -11.73 -13.77
N ASP A 280 17.45 -12.97 -13.92
CA ASP A 280 16.03 -13.37 -14.01
C ASP A 280 15.83 -14.85 -13.67
N ILE A 281 14.56 -15.26 -13.54
CA ILE A 281 14.18 -16.67 -13.55
C ILE A 281 14.21 -17.24 -14.98
N GLY A 282 14.54 -18.52 -15.10
CA GLY A 282 14.63 -19.20 -16.40
C GLY A 282 13.27 -19.66 -16.96
N PRO A 283 13.24 -20.07 -18.24
CA PRO A 283 12.00 -20.46 -18.93
C PRO A 283 11.27 -21.66 -18.30
N LYS A 284 11.96 -22.62 -17.70
CA LYS A 284 11.30 -23.77 -17.04
C LYS A 284 10.56 -23.29 -15.79
N THR A 285 11.19 -22.43 -15.00
CA THR A 285 10.61 -21.79 -13.81
C THR A 285 9.42 -20.92 -14.16
N ILE A 286 9.50 -20.13 -15.23
CA ILE A 286 8.38 -19.31 -15.72
C ILE A 286 7.15 -20.19 -15.97
N ASN A 287 7.31 -21.28 -16.72
CA ASN A 287 6.20 -22.19 -17.02
C ASN A 287 5.58 -22.81 -15.76
N GLU A 288 6.42 -23.18 -14.79
CA GLU A 288 5.95 -23.72 -13.51
C GLU A 288 5.17 -22.67 -12.71
N TYR A 289 5.71 -21.45 -12.58
CA TYR A 289 5.06 -20.37 -11.84
C TYR A 289 3.74 -19.97 -12.50
N SER A 290 3.68 -19.90 -13.83
CA SER A 290 2.43 -19.70 -14.58
C SER A 290 1.38 -20.75 -14.25
N ARG A 291 1.77 -22.02 -14.16
CA ARG A 291 0.87 -23.12 -13.77
C ARG A 291 0.35 -22.94 -12.35
N ILE A 292 1.22 -22.57 -11.41
CA ILE A 292 0.84 -22.37 -10.00
C ILE A 292 -0.12 -21.18 -9.86
N VAL A 293 0.16 -20.05 -10.52
CA VAL A 293 -0.71 -18.88 -10.53
C VAL A 293 -2.10 -19.23 -11.05
N ASN A 294 -2.20 -19.97 -12.16
CA ASN A 294 -3.49 -20.40 -12.71
C ASN A 294 -4.29 -21.34 -11.81
N GLN A 295 -3.63 -22.01 -10.86
CA GLN A 295 -4.29 -22.87 -9.87
C GLN A 295 -4.65 -22.11 -8.60
N SER A 296 -4.15 -20.89 -8.41
CA SER A 296 -4.31 -20.12 -7.19
C SER A 296 -5.68 -19.43 -7.15
N GLU A 297 -6.26 -19.34 -5.96
CA GLU A 297 -7.47 -18.52 -5.75
C GLU A 297 -7.09 -17.09 -5.37
N ILE A 298 -6.04 -16.94 -4.56
CA ILE A 298 -5.49 -15.66 -4.12
C ILE A 298 -4.00 -15.65 -4.44
N VAL A 299 -3.52 -14.54 -4.99
CA VAL A 299 -2.10 -14.25 -5.18
C VAL A 299 -1.75 -12.98 -4.42
N ILE A 300 -0.73 -13.05 -3.57
CA ILE A 300 -0.11 -11.87 -2.95
C ILE A 300 1.27 -11.71 -3.56
N TRP A 301 1.58 -10.55 -4.12
CA TRP A 301 2.82 -10.35 -4.87
C TRP A 301 3.62 -9.15 -4.38
N ASN A 302 4.89 -9.40 -4.04
CA ASN A 302 5.88 -8.37 -3.72
C ASN A 302 7.29 -8.67 -4.28
N GLY A 303 7.77 -7.80 -5.17
CA GLY A 303 9.09 -7.85 -5.82
C GLY A 303 9.11 -8.53 -7.20
N SER A 304 9.90 -8.00 -8.13
CA SER A 304 10.08 -8.55 -9.48
C SER A 304 10.84 -9.89 -9.48
N MET A 305 10.65 -10.69 -10.53
CA MET A 305 11.33 -11.99 -10.70
C MET A 305 12.76 -11.85 -11.23
N GLY A 306 13.10 -10.67 -11.75
CA GLY A 306 14.40 -10.31 -12.31
C GLY A 306 14.61 -8.80 -12.33
N ILE A 307 15.73 -8.36 -12.89
CA ILE A 307 16.04 -6.95 -13.13
C ILE A 307 15.29 -6.49 -14.39
N PHE A 308 14.00 -6.20 -14.21
CA PHE A 308 13.06 -6.05 -15.32
C PHE A 308 13.30 -4.79 -16.17
N GLU A 309 14.11 -3.88 -15.66
CA GLU A 309 14.59 -2.69 -16.35
C GLU A 309 15.60 -3.05 -17.46
N TRP A 310 16.19 -4.26 -17.41
CA TRP A 310 17.16 -4.73 -18.39
C TRP A 310 16.51 -5.63 -19.44
N GLN A 311 16.97 -5.52 -20.69
CA GLN A 311 16.51 -6.41 -21.78
C GLN A 311 16.80 -7.89 -21.51
N SER A 312 17.78 -8.19 -20.66
CA SER A 312 18.14 -9.55 -20.26
C SER A 312 17.38 -10.05 -19.03
N GLY A 313 16.66 -9.18 -18.31
CA GLY A 313 16.11 -9.47 -16.97
C GLY A 313 14.59 -9.31 -16.81
N TYR A 314 13.86 -9.10 -17.90
CA TYR A 314 12.44 -8.72 -17.85
C TYR A 314 11.45 -9.87 -18.10
N LEU A 315 11.90 -10.99 -18.69
CA LEU A 315 10.99 -12.03 -19.20
C LEU A 315 10.22 -12.71 -18.08
N GLY A 316 10.87 -13.04 -16.96
CA GLY A 316 10.24 -13.69 -15.83
C GLY A 316 9.15 -12.83 -15.21
N THR A 317 9.44 -11.55 -14.98
CA THR A 317 8.46 -10.60 -14.43
C THR A 317 7.29 -10.37 -15.40
N LYS A 318 7.59 -10.22 -16.69
CA LYS A 318 6.57 -10.01 -17.73
C LYS A 318 5.64 -11.21 -17.89
N GLU A 319 6.17 -12.43 -17.97
CA GLU A 319 5.33 -13.62 -18.13
C GLU A 319 4.56 -13.96 -16.84
N LEU A 320 5.10 -13.61 -15.65
CA LEU A 320 4.34 -13.68 -14.41
C LEU A 320 3.12 -12.74 -14.45
N ILE A 321 3.31 -11.47 -14.81
CA ILE A 321 2.21 -10.50 -14.95
C ILE A 321 1.16 -11.02 -15.93
N LYS A 322 1.60 -11.49 -17.10
CA LYS A 322 0.70 -12.07 -18.10
C LYS A 322 -0.05 -13.30 -17.57
N SER A 323 0.57 -14.13 -16.74
CA SER A 323 -0.08 -15.28 -16.12
C SER A 323 -1.16 -14.84 -15.14
N ILE A 324 -0.88 -13.83 -14.32
CA ILE A 324 -1.85 -13.23 -13.41
C ILE A 324 -3.04 -12.66 -14.20
N MET A 325 -2.78 -11.86 -15.25
CA MET A 325 -3.82 -11.24 -16.07
C MET A 325 -4.75 -12.24 -16.77
N ASN A 326 -4.22 -13.42 -17.12
CA ASN A 326 -5.01 -14.47 -17.78
C ASN A 326 -5.67 -15.44 -16.79
N SER A 327 -5.36 -15.31 -15.50
CA SER A 327 -5.93 -16.14 -14.45
C SER A 327 -7.21 -15.54 -13.88
N LYS A 328 -7.92 -16.30 -13.04
CA LYS A 328 -9.11 -15.82 -12.31
C LYS A 328 -8.80 -15.54 -10.83
N CYS A 329 -7.53 -15.53 -10.44
CA CYS A 329 -7.17 -15.36 -9.05
C CYS A 329 -7.35 -13.90 -8.61
N LYS A 330 -7.77 -13.72 -7.35
CA LYS A 330 -7.73 -12.40 -6.72
C LYS A 330 -6.28 -12.05 -6.44
N THR A 331 -5.78 -11.01 -7.10
CA THR A 331 -4.37 -10.61 -6.94
C THR A 331 -4.23 -9.31 -6.17
N TYR A 332 -3.49 -9.37 -5.08
CA TYR A 332 -3.06 -8.24 -4.28
C TYR A 332 -1.57 -8.01 -4.53
N ALA A 333 -1.22 -6.90 -5.16
CA ALA A 333 0.16 -6.57 -5.50
C ALA A 333 0.61 -5.29 -4.80
N GLY A 334 1.86 -5.24 -4.34
CA GLY A 334 2.39 -4.04 -3.71
C GLY A 334 3.91 -4.01 -3.63
N GLY A 335 4.45 -2.82 -3.37
CA GLY A 335 5.88 -2.52 -3.40
C GLY A 335 6.31 -1.83 -4.69
N GLY A 336 7.29 -0.91 -4.60
CA GLY A 336 7.66 -0.02 -5.70
C GLY A 336 7.99 -0.75 -7.01
N SER A 337 8.94 -1.70 -6.96
CA SER A 337 9.34 -2.49 -8.14
C SER A 337 8.19 -3.33 -8.73
N THR A 338 7.30 -3.88 -7.90
CA THR A 338 6.12 -4.60 -8.39
C THR A 338 5.19 -3.67 -9.15
N ILE A 339 4.83 -2.53 -8.56
CA ILE A 339 3.93 -1.54 -9.17
C ILE A 339 4.53 -1.01 -10.47
N GLU A 340 5.83 -0.70 -10.49
CA GLU A 340 6.53 -0.24 -11.68
C GLU A 340 6.50 -1.30 -12.79
N SER A 341 6.79 -2.56 -12.46
CA SER A 341 6.73 -3.65 -13.46
C SER A 341 5.32 -3.88 -14.01
N ILE A 342 4.27 -3.73 -13.19
CA ILE A 342 2.87 -3.81 -13.64
C ILE A 342 2.56 -2.66 -14.60
N ASN A 343 3.01 -1.44 -14.29
CA ASN A 343 2.84 -0.29 -15.19
C ASN A 343 3.60 -0.49 -16.51
N SER A 344 4.73 -1.20 -16.51
CA SER A 344 5.52 -1.46 -17.73
C SER A 344 4.92 -2.55 -18.62
N PHE A 345 4.35 -3.61 -18.05
CA PHE A 345 4.02 -4.82 -18.82
C PHE A 345 2.55 -5.26 -18.74
N GLY A 346 1.75 -4.68 -17.85
CA GLY A 346 0.37 -5.10 -17.61
C GLY A 346 -0.63 -3.96 -17.68
N THR A 347 -1.83 -4.26 -17.19
CA THR A 347 -2.90 -3.27 -16.99
C THR A 347 -3.40 -3.37 -15.55
N LYS A 348 -3.62 -2.23 -14.91
CA LYS A 348 -4.07 -2.19 -13.49
C LYS A 348 -5.42 -2.90 -13.29
N ASP A 349 -6.28 -2.87 -14.31
CA ASP A 349 -7.63 -3.44 -14.29
C ASP A 349 -7.65 -4.97 -14.16
N SER A 350 -6.51 -5.64 -14.39
CA SER A 350 -6.39 -7.09 -14.29
C SER A 350 -6.06 -7.57 -12.87
N PHE A 351 -5.89 -6.65 -11.92
CA PHE A 351 -5.55 -6.94 -10.53
C PHE A 351 -6.71 -6.57 -9.64
N GLU A 352 -7.03 -7.42 -8.65
CA GLU A 352 -8.05 -7.11 -7.64
C GLU A 352 -7.67 -5.81 -6.91
N HIS A 353 -6.39 -5.72 -6.51
CA HIS A 353 -5.88 -4.53 -5.86
C HIS A 353 -4.37 -4.36 -6.09
N ILE A 354 -3.98 -3.15 -6.46
CA ILE A 354 -2.58 -2.71 -6.49
C ILE A 354 -2.42 -1.67 -5.40
N SER A 355 -1.70 -2.03 -4.35
CA SER A 355 -1.55 -1.19 -3.18
C SER A 355 -0.86 0.12 -3.52
N SER A 356 -1.45 1.21 -3.04
CA SER A 356 -0.83 2.53 -3.10
C SER A 356 0.11 2.76 -1.90
N GLY A 357 0.02 1.91 -0.86
CA GLY A 357 0.64 2.15 0.44
C GLY A 357 2.16 2.00 0.51
N GLY A 358 2.79 1.40 -0.51
CA GLY A 358 4.24 1.20 -0.56
C GLY A 358 4.75 0.49 0.70
N GLY A 359 5.49 1.21 1.56
CA GLY A 359 5.98 0.67 2.83
C GLY A 359 4.87 0.27 3.81
N ALA A 360 3.71 0.93 3.79
CA ALA A 360 2.58 0.56 4.64
C ALA A 360 2.02 -0.83 4.27
N PHE A 361 2.01 -1.17 2.98
CA PHE A 361 1.60 -2.50 2.53
C PHE A 361 2.57 -3.57 3.00
N LEU A 362 3.87 -3.31 2.89
CA LEU A 362 4.90 -4.22 3.39
C LEU A 362 4.75 -4.43 4.88
N GLU A 363 4.63 -3.35 5.66
CA GLU A 363 4.46 -3.43 7.10
C GLU A 363 3.17 -4.18 7.46
N LEU A 364 2.06 -3.94 6.76
CA LEU A 364 0.81 -4.70 6.93
C LEU A 364 1.03 -6.21 6.73
N LEU A 365 1.78 -6.61 5.70
CA LEU A 365 2.12 -8.00 5.46
C LEU A 365 3.10 -8.57 6.51
N GLU A 366 3.90 -7.73 7.16
CA GLU A 366 4.86 -8.12 8.20
C GLU A 366 4.24 -8.25 9.60
N SER A 367 3.38 -7.31 10.00
CA SER A 367 2.81 -7.23 11.35
C SER A 367 1.37 -7.72 11.43
N GLY A 368 0.66 -7.79 10.29
CA GLY A 368 -0.75 -8.12 10.23
C GLY A 368 -1.70 -6.98 10.64
N SER A 369 -1.19 -5.82 11.07
CA SER A 369 -1.96 -4.58 11.32
C SER A 369 -1.04 -3.36 11.32
N LEU A 370 -1.61 -2.15 11.22
CA LEU A 370 -0.88 -0.90 11.28
C LEU A 370 -1.39 -0.03 12.43
N VAL A 371 -0.49 0.75 13.05
CA VAL A 371 -0.84 1.63 14.17
C VAL A 371 -1.97 2.60 13.87
N GLY A 372 -2.07 3.10 12.63
CA GLY A 372 -3.14 4.00 12.17
C GLY A 372 -4.45 3.29 11.79
N ILE A 373 -4.49 1.96 11.87
CA ILE A 373 -5.65 1.10 11.62
C ILE A 373 -6.15 0.47 12.92
N ASP A 374 -5.28 0.21 13.90
CA ASP A 374 -5.62 -0.53 15.14
C ASP A 374 -6.89 0.01 15.84
N ASN A 375 -7.06 1.34 15.91
CA ASN A 375 -8.21 1.98 16.54
C ASN A 375 -9.52 1.89 15.73
N LEU A 376 -9.45 1.40 14.50
CA LEU A 376 -10.60 1.20 13.61
C LEU A 376 -11.06 -0.26 13.63
N ILE A 377 -10.31 -1.19 14.24
CA ILE A 377 -10.68 -2.60 14.32
C ILE A 377 -11.81 -2.76 15.35
N LYS A 378 -12.88 -3.45 14.95
CA LYS A 378 -13.96 -3.84 15.85
C LYS A 378 -13.46 -4.93 16.78
N ASN A 379 -13.59 -4.70 18.08
CA ASN A 379 -13.43 -5.77 19.06
C ASN A 379 -14.66 -6.67 18.93
N GLU A 380 -14.46 -7.90 18.47
CA GLU A 380 -15.49 -8.96 18.53
C GLU A 380 -15.76 -9.40 19.97
#